data_AF-B7CC35-F1
#
_entry.id   AF-B7CC35-F1
#
_cell.length_a   1.000
_cell.length_b   1.000
_cell.length_c   1.000
_cell.angle_alpha   90.00
_cell.angle_beta   90.00
_cell.angle_gamma   90.00
#
_symmetry.space_group_name_H-M   'P 1'
#
loop_
_entity.id
_entity.type
_entity.pdbx_description
1 polymer ?
#
loop_
_entity_poly.entity_id
_entity_poly.type
_entity_poly.pdbx_seq_one_letter_code
_entity_poly.pdbx_strand_id
1 'polypeptide(L)' 'MKTNKTISEFKEFIAKGNVMDMAVGVIIGGAFGKIVTSLVNDILMPIVGILIGRLDFTV' A
#
# COMPACT_ATOMS: atom_id res chain seq x y z
N MET A 1 35.10 -21.28 -12.72
CA MET A 1 34.24 -20.07 -12.88
C MET A 1 32.78 -20.47 -12.63
N LYS A 2 32.32 -20.43 -11.38
CA LYS A 2 30.93 -20.78 -10.99
C LYS A 2 30.52 -19.90 -9.81
N THR A 3 30.13 -18.64 -10.07
CA THR A 3 29.81 -17.68 -9.00
C THR A 3 28.39 -17.10 -9.12
N ASN A 4 27.63 -17.43 -10.17
CA ASN A 4 26.37 -16.72 -10.46
C ASN A 4 25.10 -17.60 -10.41
N LYS A 5 25.21 -18.85 -9.94
CA LYS A 5 24.09 -19.82 -9.98
C LYS A 5 22.89 -19.35 -9.16
N THR A 6 23.12 -18.77 -7.98
CA THR A 6 22.07 -18.26 -7.09
C THR A 6 21.28 -17.09 -7.69
N ILE A 7 21.95 -16.20 -8.45
CA ILE A 7 21.28 -15.07 -9.12
C ILE A 7 20.40 -15.56 -10.29
N SER A 8 20.86 -16.59 -11.02
CA SER A 8 20.08 -17.23 -12.08
C SER A 8 18.82 -17.89 -11.54
N GLU A 9 18.95 -18.67 -10.45
CA GLU A 9 17.85 -19.34 -9.78
C GLU A 9 16.86 -18.35 -9.15
N PHE A 10 17.37 -17.26 -8.59
CA PHE A 10 16.52 -16.17 -8.10
C PHE A 10 15.73 -15.53 -9.25
N LYS A 11 16.38 -15.23 -10.38
CA LYS A 11 15.70 -14.68 -11.56
C LYS A 11 14.58 -15.60 -12.08
N GLU A 12 14.82 -16.91 -12.12
CA GLU A 12 13.79 -17.90 -12.44
C GLU A 12 12.68 -17.97 -11.39
N PHE A 13 12.99 -17.77 -10.11
CA PHE A 13 12.02 -17.75 -9.03
C PHE A 13 11.07 -16.54 -9.10
N ILE A 14 11.59 -15.33 -9.33
CA ILE A 14 10.75 -14.11 -9.50
C ILE A 14 10.04 -14.08 -10.86
N ALA A 15 10.56 -14.77 -11.88
CA ALA A 15 9.87 -14.94 -13.16
C ALA A 15 8.59 -15.80 -13.04
N LYS A 16 8.38 -16.48 -11.91
CA LYS A 16 7.11 -17.14 -11.61
C LYS A 16 6.04 -16.07 -11.38
N GLY A 17 5.09 -15.95 -12.31
CA GLY A 17 4.01 -14.95 -12.25
C GLY A 17 3.29 -14.90 -10.90
N ASN A 18 2.98 -16.04 -10.29
CA ASN A 18 2.31 -16.12 -8.98
C ASN A 18 3.07 -15.39 -7.84
N VAL A 19 4.40 -15.37 -7.87
CA VAL A 19 5.22 -14.70 -6.83
C VAL A 19 5.30 -13.20 -7.09
N MET A 20 5.44 -12.80 -8.37
CA MET A 20 5.48 -11.40 -8.76
C MET A 20 4.16 -10.69 -8.46
N ASP A 21 3.04 -11.30 -8.82
CA ASP A 21 1.70 -10.72 -8.61
C ASP A 21 1.37 -10.59 -7.11
N MET A 22 1.78 -11.57 -6.30
CA MET A 22 1.71 -11.47 -4.84
C MET A 22 2.56 -10.32 -4.29
N ALA A 23 3.80 -10.16 -4.75
CA ALA A 23 4.70 -9.11 -4.28
C ALA A 23 4.14 -7.71 -4.62
N VAL A 24 3.62 -7.54 -5.83
CA VAL A 24 2.96 -6.29 -6.26
C VAL A 24 1.72 -6.02 -5.41
N GLY A 25 0.90 -7.03 -5.13
CA GLY A 25 -0.29 -6.92 -4.26
C GLY A 25 0.03 -6.44 -2.84
N VAL A 26 1.10 -6.94 -2.23
CA VAL A 26 1.52 -6.53 -0.88
C VAL A 26 2.06 -5.09 -0.87
N ILE A 27 2.85 -4.71 -1.87
CA ILE A 27 3.40 -3.35 -1.98
C ILE A 27 2.28 -2.33 -2.17
N ILE A 28 1.33 -2.61 -3.07
CA ILE A 28 0.17 -1.76 -3.29
C ILE A 28 -0.71 -1.72 -2.04
N GLY A 29 -0.99 -2.86 -1.40
CA GLY A 29 -1.78 -2.92 -0.17
C GLY A 29 -1.19 -2.07 0.96
N GLY A 30 0.13 -2.11 1.15
CA GLY A 30 0.83 -1.32 2.15
C GLY A 30 0.88 0.19 1.84
N ALA A 31 1.04 0.56 0.58
CA ALA A 31 1.12 1.96 0.16
C ALA A 31 -0.26 2.63 0.04
N PHE A 32 -1.26 1.90 -0.45
CA PHE A 32 -2.61 2.42 -0.70
C PHE A 32 -3.34 2.82 0.59
N GLY A 33 -3.04 2.15 1.71
CA GLY A 33 -3.57 2.55 3.02
C GLY A 33 -3.27 4.02 3.36
N LYS A 34 -2.04 4.50 3.13
CA LYS A 34 -1.68 5.91 3.39
C LYS A 34 -2.42 6.89 2.48
N ILE A 35 -2.69 6.49 1.24
CA ILE A 35 -3.45 7.29 0.28
C ILE A 35 -4.90 7.42 0.78
N VAL A 36 -5.51 6.31 1.20
CA VAL A 36 -6.87 6.31 1.75
C VAL A 36 -6.92 7.11 3.05
N THR A 37 -5.96 6.94 3.96
CA THR A 37 -5.93 7.70 5.22
C THR A 37 -5.82 9.20 4.98
N SER A 38 -4.95 9.64 4.06
CA SER A 38 -4.81 11.07 3.75
C SER A 38 -6.08 11.61 3.09
N LEU A 39 -6.69 10.85 2.18
CA LEU A 39 -7.98 11.22 1.57
C LEU A 39 -9.10 11.36 2.61
N VAL A 40 -9.19 10.42 3.55
CA VAL A 40 -10.17 10.46 4.63
C VAL A 40 -9.92 11.66 5.52
N ASN A 41 -8.68 11.88 5.95
CA ASN A 41 -8.35 12.93 6.91
C ASN A 41 -8.43 14.34 6.34
N ASP A 42 -7.99 14.52 5.09
CA ASP A 42 -7.82 15.85 4.50
C ASP A 42 -9.06 16.30 3.72
N ILE A 43 -9.90 15.36 3.26
CA ILE A 43 -11.08 15.68 2.45
C ILE A 43 -12.36 15.25 3.16
N LEU A 44 -12.46 14.00 3.64
CA LEU A 44 -13.70 13.52 4.23
C LEU A 44 -13.94 14.09 5.63
N MET A 45 -12.96 14.10 6.53
CA MET A 45 -13.15 14.60 7.89
C MET A 45 -13.57 16.08 7.95
N PRO A 46 -13.05 17.01 7.12
CA PRO A 46 -13.54 18.39 7.09
C PRO A 46 -14.98 18.48 6.59
N ILE A 47 -15.34 17.74 5.55
CA ILE A 47 -16.69 17.75 4.97
C ILE A 47 -17.70 17.14 5.94
N VAL A 48 -17.36 15.99 6.53
CA VAL A 48 -18.15 15.34 7.58
C VAL A 48 -18.22 16.22 8.82
N GLY A 49 -17.13 16.89 9.18
CA GLY A 49 -17.06 17.86 10.26
C GLY A 49 -17.96 19.08 10.03
N ILE A 50 -18.15 19.53 8.79
CA ILE A 50 -19.10 20.61 8.49
C ILE A 50 -20.55 20.10 8.55
N LEU A 51 -20.80 18.86 8.11
CA LEU A 51 -22.15 18.28 8.05
C LEU A 51 -22.65 17.73 9.39
N ILE A 52 -21.75 17.26 10.26
CA ILE A 52 -22.02 16.71 11.59
C ILE A 52 -21.65 17.72 12.70
N GLY A 53 -20.71 18.64 12.47
CA GLY A 53 -20.09 19.51 13.47
C GLY A 53 -20.87 20.77 13.85
N ARG A 54 -21.99 20.56 14.54
CA ARG A 54 -22.19 21.26 15.82
C ARG A 54 -21.61 20.47 17.01
N LEU A 55 -20.76 19.48 16.77
CA LEU A 55 -20.08 18.72 17.82
C LEU A 55 -18.57 18.83 17.62
N ASP A 56 -17.96 19.69 18.44
CA ASP A 56 -16.53 19.77 18.70
C ASP A 56 -15.99 18.41 19.11
N PHE A 57 -15.04 17.87 18.35
CA PHE A 57 -14.18 16.76 18.79
C PHE A 57 -12.82 17.31 19.24
N THR A 58 -12.85 18.35 20.08
CA THR A 58 -11.71 18.76 20.90
C THR A 58 -11.80 18.03 22.24
N VAL A 59 -11.41 16.75 22.27
CA VAL A 59 -10.88 16.04 23.44
C VAL A 59 -9.87 15.01 22.92
#